data_AF-A0A9P5THV0-F1
#
_entry.id   AF-A0A9P5THV0-F1
#
_cell.length_a   1.000
_cell.length_b   1.000
_cell.length_c   1.000
_cell.angle_alpha   90.00
_cell.angle_beta   90.00
_cell.angle_gamma   90.00
#
_symmetry.space_group_name_H-M   'P 1'
#
loop_
_entity.id
_entity.type
_entity.pdbx_description
1 polymer ?
#
loop_
_entity_poly.entity_id
_entity_poly.type
_entity_poly.pdbx_seq_one_letter_code
_entity_poly.pdbx_strand_id
1 'polypeptide(L)'
;MYDRRFFHVTRQPGHTTTKIYEMNHRASRYRNTLPFAREAIIHLEFQPDETLGTVSFFKASYQGTIPMSRYLKKTAFFGPSLSRKFTASDGHEYKWGFRMFAGQEWSLTTMDNGLVAHYDLKPSSVRTYDVSGNNLIIYEPFAHLVSEILASFLIMRHIAQFNL
;
A
#
# COMPACT_ATOMS: atom_id res chain seq x y z
N MET A 1 -24.48 -7.67 7.75
CA MET A 1 -24.03 -7.42 6.36
C MET A 1 -22.69 -6.72 6.49
N TYR A 2 -21.59 -7.28 5.97
CA TYR A 2 -20.27 -6.65 6.09
C TYR A 2 -20.07 -5.64 4.97
N ASP A 3 -19.64 -4.42 5.30
CA ASP A 3 -19.23 -3.45 4.31
C ASP A 3 -17.95 -3.93 3.61
N ARG A 4 -18.01 -4.05 2.28
CA ARG A 4 -16.88 -4.49 1.45
C ARG A 4 -16.46 -3.33 0.57
N ARG A 5 -15.19 -2.93 0.68
CA ARG A 5 -14.55 -2.00 -0.26
C ARG A 5 -13.64 -2.78 -1.20
N PHE A 6 -13.73 -2.47 -2.49
CA PHE A 6 -12.89 -3.10 -3.50
C PHE A 6 -11.91 -2.08 -4.04
N PHE A 7 -10.65 -2.46 -4.18
CA PHE A 7 -9.63 -1.63 -4.80
C PHE A 7 -9.10 -2.33 -6.04
N HIS A 8 -8.88 -1.56 -7.10
CA HIS A 8 -8.16 -2.01 -8.28
C HIS A 8 -6.84 -1.24 -8.37
N VAL A 9 -5.73 -1.98 -8.42
CA VAL A 9 -4.38 -1.43 -8.52
C VAL A 9 -3.82 -1.83 -9.87
N THR A 10 -3.38 -0.85 -10.65
CA THR A 10 -2.82 -1.09 -11.99
C THR A 10 -1.58 -0.25 -12.21
N ARG A 11 -0.57 -0.85 -12.84
CA ARG A 11 0.62 -0.18 -13.36
C ARG A 11 0.73 -0.61 -14.82
N GLN A 12 0.62 0.34 -15.73
CA GLN A 12 0.74 0.03 -17.16
C GLN A 12 2.19 -0.38 -17.48
N PRO A 13 2.40 -1.47 -18.25
CA PRO A 13 3.75 -1.84 -18.68
C PRO A 13 4.44 -0.66 -19.39
N GLY A 14 5.70 -0.39 -19.05
CA GLY A 14 6.45 0.76 -19.59
C GLY A 14 6.16 2.10 -18.90
N HIS A 15 5.22 2.16 -17.96
CA HIS A 15 4.97 3.36 -17.15
C HIS A 15 5.45 3.17 -15.71
N THR A 16 5.89 4.27 -15.10
CA THR A 16 6.32 4.34 -13.71
C THR A 16 5.19 4.71 -12.76
N THR A 17 3.97 4.94 -13.28
CA THR A 17 2.82 5.31 -12.47
C THR A 17 2.00 4.08 -12.10
N THR A 18 1.82 3.86 -10.80
CA THR A 18 0.83 2.93 -10.26
C THR A 18 -0.41 3.71 -9.84
N LYS A 19 -1.58 3.30 -10.31
CA LYS A 19 -2.88 3.94 -10.02
C LYS A 19 -3.73 3.03 -9.15
N ILE A 20 -4.36 3.62 -8.14
CA ILE A 20 -5.27 2.93 -7.22
C ILE A 20 -6.67 3.51 -7.40
N TYR A 21 -7.62 2.62 -7.66
CA TYR A 21 -9.02 2.97 -7.89
C TYR A 21 -9.90 2.31 -6.84
N GLU A 22 -10.87 3.06 -6.32
CA GLU A 22 -11.92 2.52 -5.45
C GLU A 22 -13.12 2.06 -6.30
N MET A 23 -13.56 0.83 -6.05
CA MET A 23 -14.59 0.13 -6.82
C MET A 23 -15.80 -0.19 -5.94
N ASN A 24 -16.99 0.00 -6.51
CA ASN A 24 -18.25 -0.35 -5.84
C ASN A 24 -18.51 -1.87 -5.83
N HIS A 25 -17.88 -2.59 -6.75
CA HIS A 25 -18.05 -4.03 -6.93
C HIS A 25 -16.71 -4.68 -7.19
N ARG A 26 -16.60 -5.97 -6.86
CA ARG A 26 -15.46 -6.78 -7.27
C ARG A 26 -15.43 -6.81 -8.80
N ALA A 27 -14.36 -6.31 -9.40
CA ALA A 27 -14.15 -6.45 -10.84
C ALA A 27 -14.15 -7.95 -11.20
N SER A 28 -15.11 -8.38 -12.01
CA SER A 28 -15.12 -9.73 -12.59
C SER A 28 -14.23 -9.75 -13.83
N ARG A 29 -13.63 -10.92 -14.11
CA ARG A 29 -12.57 -11.11 -15.13
C ARG A 29 -12.89 -10.54 -16.52
N TYR A 30 -14.18 -10.42 -16.86
CA TYR A 30 -14.64 -10.03 -18.19
C TYR A 30 -14.70 -8.52 -18.44
N ARG A 31 -14.57 -7.67 -17.40
CA ARG A 31 -14.65 -6.19 -17.52
C ARG A 31 -13.31 -5.47 -17.26
N ASN A 32 -12.21 -6.20 -17.15
CA ASN A 32 -10.89 -5.69 -16.74
C ASN A 32 -10.12 -4.88 -17.79
N THR A 33 -10.64 -4.72 -19.02
CA THR A 33 -9.86 -4.20 -20.16
C THR A 33 -10.28 -2.81 -20.64
N LEU A 34 -11.27 -2.17 -20.03
CA LEU A 34 -11.65 -0.81 -20.39
C LEU A 34 -10.93 0.18 -19.47
N PRO A 35 -10.47 1.35 -19.96
CA PRO A 35 -10.05 2.42 -19.07
C PRO A 35 -11.18 2.65 -18.07
N PHE A 36 -10.86 2.59 -16.77
CA PHE A 36 -11.88 2.87 -15.78
C PHE A 36 -12.39 4.27 -16.06
N ALA A 37 -13.68 4.40 -16.39
CA ALA A 37 -14.34 5.70 -16.54
C ALA A 37 -14.34 6.51 -15.22
N ARG A 38 -13.76 5.95 -14.16
CA ARG A 38 -13.57 6.55 -12.85
C ARG A 38 -12.15 7.05 -12.71
N GLU A 39 -12.04 8.20 -12.08
CA GLU A 39 -10.77 8.77 -11.68
C GLU A 39 -10.11 7.89 -10.60
N ALA A 40 -8.79 7.75 -10.67
CA ALA A 40 -8.04 7.07 -9.62
C ALA A 40 -8.04 7.92 -8.36
N ILE A 41 -8.12 7.27 -7.20
CA ILE A 41 -8.12 7.97 -5.91
C ILE A 41 -6.69 8.26 -5.42
N ILE A 42 -5.71 7.50 -5.91
CA ILE A 42 -4.29 7.67 -5.59
C ILE A 42 -3.44 7.40 -6.82
N HIS A 43 -2.44 8.25 -7.05
CA HIS A 43 -1.33 8.00 -7.98
C HIS A 43 -0.03 7.82 -7.21
N LEU A 44 0.72 6.77 -7.53
CA LEU A 44 2.09 6.55 -7.10
C LEU A 44 2.99 6.72 -8.32
N GLU A 45 3.67 7.84 -8.42
CA GLU A 45 4.55 8.17 -9.53
C GLU A 45 5.99 7.89 -9.12
N PHE A 46 6.55 6.78 -9.62
CA PHE A 46 7.97 6.48 -9.49
C PHE A 46 8.77 7.18 -10.58
N GLN A 47 10.07 7.38 -10.37
CA GLN A 47 10.96 7.94 -11.38
C GLN A 47 11.31 6.88 -12.45
N PRO A 48 11.81 7.30 -13.63
CA PRO A 48 12.24 6.37 -14.70
C PRO A 48 13.29 5.33 -14.27
N ASP A 49 14.08 5.64 -13.26
CA ASP A 49 15.08 4.75 -12.65
C ASP A 49 14.52 3.91 -11.49
N GLU A 50 13.18 3.85 -11.37
CA GLU A 50 12.44 3.19 -10.29
C GLU A 50 12.70 3.79 -8.90
N THR A 51 13.36 4.94 -8.79
CA THR A 51 13.48 5.63 -7.51
C THR A 51 12.16 6.27 -7.07
N LEU A 52 12.11 6.67 -5.80
CA LEU A 52 10.93 7.27 -5.19
C LEU A 52 10.62 8.63 -5.83
N GLY A 53 9.43 8.77 -6.42
CA GLY A 53 8.88 10.04 -6.87
C GLY A 53 7.84 10.59 -5.89
N THR A 54 6.59 10.70 -6.34
CA THR A 54 5.50 11.36 -5.60
C THR A 54 4.29 10.44 -5.38
N VAL A 55 3.58 10.68 -4.29
CA VAL A 55 2.25 10.13 -4.05
C VAL A 55 1.23 11.26 -4.10
N SER A 56 0.16 11.09 -4.88
CA SER A 56 -0.95 12.04 -4.98
C SER A 56 -2.22 11.40 -4.46
N PHE A 57 -2.89 12.07 -3.52
CA PHE A 57 -4.20 11.68 -3.00
C PHE A 57 -5.26 12.65 -3.53
N PHE A 58 -6.34 12.10 -4.09
CA PHE A 58 -7.42 12.87 -4.74
C PHE A 58 -8.75 12.82 -3.98
N LYS A 59 -8.79 12.15 -2.81
CA LYS A 59 -9.98 12.08 -1.94
C LYS A 59 -9.63 12.46 -0.52
N ALA A 60 -10.57 13.11 0.17
CA ALA A 60 -10.48 13.36 1.60
C ALA A 60 -10.23 12.06 2.40
N SER A 61 -9.61 12.10 3.58
CA SER A 61 -9.21 13.30 4.34
C SER A 61 -7.89 13.94 3.91
N TYR A 62 -7.14 13.30 3.01
CA TYR A 62 -5.83 13.76 2.56
C TYR A 62 -5.87 14.16 1.09
N GLN A 63 -5.62 15.42 0.76
CA GLN A 63 -5.61 15.90 -0.63
C GLN A 63 -4.28 16.58 -0.93
N GLY A 64 -3.65 16.17 -2.03
CA GLY A 64 -2.41 16.77 -2.51
C GLY A 64 -1.36 15.77 -2.93
N THR A 65 -0.26 16.32 -3.43
CA THR A 65 0.90 15.56 -3.94
C THR A 65 2.09 15.76 -3.03
N ILE A 66 2.74 14.66 -2.66
CA ILE A 66 3.85 14.65 -1.70
C ILE A 66 4.98 13.78 -2.21
N PRO A 67 6.25 14.22 -2.10
CA PRO A 67 7.38 13.34 -2.32
C PRO A 67 7.29 12.09 -1.44
N MET A 68 7.39 10.90 -2.03
CA MET A 68 7.29 9.63 -1.28
C MET A 68 8.35 9.54 -0.17
N SER A 69 9.52 10.15 -0.36
CA SER A 69 10.58 10.27 0.66
C SER A 69 10.17 11.11 1.88
N ARG A 70 9.29 12.10 1.70
CA ARG A 70 8.71 12.92 2.78
C ARG A 70 7.49 12.24 3.41
N TYR A 71 6.72 11.51 2.61
CA TYR A 71 5.56 10.75 3.08
C TYR A 71 5.98 9.55 3.94
N LEU A 72 6.94 8.74 3.46
CA LEU A 72 7.51 7.59 4.17
C LEU A 72 8.96 7.86 4.57
N LYS A 73 9.12 8.30 5.82
CA LYS A 73 10.42 8.65 6.41
C LYS A 73 11.07 7.42 7.02
N LYS A 74 12.39 7.29 6.84
CA LYS A 74 13.17 6.27 7.57
C LYS A 74 13.02 6.49 9.08
N THR A 75 12.88 5.41 9.83
CA THR A 75 12.78 5.47 11.31
C THR A 75 14.11 5.77 11.97
N ALA A 76 15.22 5.42 11.31
CA ALA A 76 16.58 5.74 11.74
C ALA A 76 17.45 6.10 10.53
N PHE A 77 18.38 7.05 10.70
CA PHE A 77 19.29 7.49 9.63
C PHE A 77 20.26 6.40 9.18
N PHE A 78 20.73 5.56 10.12
CA PHE A 78 21.64 4.43 9.87
C PHE A 78 20.96 3.06 10.03
N GLY A 79 19.61 3.04 10.00
CA GLY A 79 18.82 1.82 10.15
C GLY A 79 18.47 1.14 8.83
N PRO A 80 17.86 -0.07 8.89
CA PRO A 80 17.39 -0.76 7.70
C PRO A 80 16.36 0.09 6.95
N SER A 81 16.50 0.18 5.62
CA SER A 81 15.62 1.02 4.80
C SER A 81 14.17 0.53 4.76
N LEU A 82 13.94 -0.73 5.15
CA LEU A 82 12.64 -1.38 5.24
C LEU A 82 11.92 -1.13 6.58
N SER A 83 12.40 -0.17 7.36
CA SER A 83 11.66 0.41 8.47
C SER A 83 11.39 1.89 8.21
N ARG A 84 10.13 2.21 7.93
CA ARG A 84 9.69 3.59 7.62
C ARG A 84 8.38 3.91 8.29
N LYS A 85 8.19 5.20 8.60
CA LYS A 85 6.97 5.72 9.20
C LYS A 85 6.31 6.78 8.33
N PHE A 86 5.00 6.90 8.44
CA PHE A 86 4.21 7.97 7.84
C PHE A 86 3.22 8.52 8.88
N THR A 87 2.78 9.76 8.66
CA THR A 87 1.68 10.36 9.41
C THR A 87 0.42 10.20 8.58
N ALA A 88 -0.60 9.55 9.13
CA ALA A 88 -1.86 9.36 8.44
C ALA A 88 -2.79 10.57 8.63
N SER A 89 -3.93 10.54 7.93
CA SER A 89 -4.92 11.61 7.97
C SER A 89 -5.58 11.82 9.34
N ASP A 90 -5.50 10.85 10.24
CA ASP A 90 -5.97 10.93 11.63
C ASP A 90 -4.97 11.67 12.57
N GLY A 91 -3.82 12.11 12.03
CA GLY A 91 -2.77 12.81 12.77
C GLY A 91 -1.79 11.88 13.50
N HIS A 92 -2.00 10.57 13.51
CA HIS A 92 -1.12 9.62 14.18
C HIS A 92 0.01 9.14 13.26
N GLU A 93 1.12 8.77 13.88
CA GLU A 93 2.25 8.15 13.18
C GLU A 93 2.15 6.63 13.21
N TYR A 94 2.40 6.03 12.06
CA TYR A 94 2.39 4.58 11.85
C TYR A 94 3.70 4.12 11.23
N LYS A 95 4.18 2.95 11.65
CA LYS A 95 5.49 2.40 11.30
C LYS A 95 5.36 1.05 10.61
N TRP A 96 5.86 0.97 9.38
CA TRP A 96 6.10 -0.29 8.69
C TRP A 96 7.41 -0.92 9.15
N GLY A 97 7.39 -2.25 9.30
CA GLY A 97 8.58 -3.07 9.49
C GLY A 97 8.53 -4.35 8.66
N PHE A 98 9.68 -4.74 8.14
CA PHE A 98 9.83 -5.96 7.35
C PHE A 98 10.23 -7.14 8.25
N ARG A 99 9.46 -8.23 8.21
CA ARG A 99 9.69 -9.49 8.94
C ARG A 99 9.93 -9.31 10.45
N MET A 100 9.19 -8.39 11.07
CA MET A 100 9.27 -8.11 12.51
C MET A 100 8.62 -9.20 13.35
N PHE A 101 7.59 -9.86 12.82
CA PHE A 101 6.84 -10.93 13.49
C PHE A 101 6.89 -12.20 12.65
N ALA A 102 6.91 -13.36 13.32
CA ALA A 102 6.94 -14.65 12.64
C ALA A 102 5.70 -14.84 11.74
N GLY A 103 5.92 -15.28 10.51
CA GLY A 103 4.85 -15.49 9.52
C GLY A 103 4.41 -14.23 8.77
N GLN A 104 4.73 -13.03 9.26
CA GLN A 104 4.37 -11.76 8.63
C GLN A 104 5.56 -11.20 7.85
N GLU A 105 5.37 -10.96 6.55
CA GLU A 105 6.42 -10.30 5.76
C GLU A 105 6.47 -8.81 6.03
N TRP A 106 5.31 -8.17 6.18
CA TRP A 106 5.22 -6.77 6.57
C TRP A 106 4.26 -6.60 7.73
N SER A 107 4.58 -5.69 8.63
CA SER A 107 3.72 -5.33 9.74
C SER A 107 3.68 -3.82 9.88
N LEU A 108 2.49 -3.27 10.02
CA LEU A 108 2.24 -1.88 10.34
C LEU A 108 1.84 -1.80 11.80
N THR A 109 2.53 -0.96 12.56
CA THR A 109 2.24 -0.73 13.97
C THR A 109 2.04 0.75 14.27
N THR A 110 1.37 1.05 15.36
CA THR A 110 1.48 2.37 16.02
C THR A 110 2.90 2.57 16.56
N MET A 111 3.22 3.78 17.01
CA MET A 111 4.50 4.06 17.66
C MET A 111 4.67 3.29 18.97
N ASP A 112 3.57 2.97 19.66
CA ASP A 112 3.54 2.13 20.87
C ASP A 112 3.54 0.61 20.56
N ASN A 113 3.83 0.23 19.32
CA ASN A 113 3.85 -1.16 18.82
C ASN A 113 2.49 -1.88 18.84
N GLY A 114 1.37 -1.16 18.86
CA GLY A 114 0.05 -1.73 18.62
C GLY A 114 -0.10 -2.15 17.16
N LEU A 115 -0.63 -3.34 16.87
CA LEU A 115 -0.72 -3.87 15.51
C LEU A 115 -1.89 -3.24 14.73
N VAL A 116 -1.61 -2.75 13.53
CA VAL A 116 -2.54 -1.97 12.68
C VAL A 116 -2.90 -2.72 11.40
N ALA A 117 -1.89 -3.29 10.75
CA ALA A 117 -2.05 -4.13 9.58
C ALA A 117 -0.86 -5.10 9.47
N HIS A 118 -1.03 -6.18 8.72
CA HIS A 118 0.07 -7.06 8.36
C HIS A 118 -0.14 -7.69 6.99
N TYR A 119 0.96 -8.05 6.35
CA TYR A 119 0.98 -8.76 5.08
C TYR A 119 1.61 -10.12 5.25
N ASP A 120 0.82 -11.14 4.94
CA ASP A 120 1.25 -12.53 4.98
C ASP A 120 1.57 -13.00 3.57
N LEU A 121 2.76 -13.58 3.44
CA LEU A 121 3.08 -14.39 2.29
C LEU A 121 2.37 -15.72 2.40
N LYS A 122 1.79 -16.13 1.28
CA LYS A 122 1.29 -17.48 1.18
C LYS A 122 2.43 -18.49 1.40
N PRO A 123 2.24 -19.53 2.22
CA PRO A 123 3.20 -20.63 2.34
C PRO A 123 3.44 -21.28 0.97
N SER A 124 4.70 -21.54 0.64
CA SER A 124 5.11 -22.16 -0.63
C SER A 124 4.49 -23.55 -0.87
N SER A 125 4.01 -24.21 0.18
CA SER A 125 3.38 -25.54 0.15
C SER A 125 1.93 -25.53 -0.34
N VAL A 126 1.27 -24.38 -0.43
CA VAL A 126 -0.16 -24.31 -0.78
C VAL A 126 -0.32 -23.91 -2.25
N ARG A 127 -1.01 -24.74 -3.05
CA ARG A 127 -1.29 -24.42 -4.47
C ARG A 127 -2.20 -23.21 -4.60
N THR A 128 -1.91 -22.29 -5.52
CA THR A 128 -2.82 -21.17 -5.81
C THR A 128 -3.50 -21.35 -7.15
N TYR A 129 -4.81 -21.13 -7.14
CA TYR A 129 -5.63 -21.10 -8.33
C TYR A 129 -6.01 -19.63 -8.57
N ASP A 130 -5.55 -19.06 -9.68
CA ASP A 130 -5.90 -17.74 -10.21
C ASP A 130 -5.56 -16.45 -9.42
N VAL A 131 -5.12 -16.52 -8.17
CA VAL A 131 -4.67 -15.35 -7.37
C VAL A 131 -3.29 -15.60 -6.75
N SER A 132 -2.64 -14.59 -6.16
CA SER A 132 -1.38 -14.81 -5.44
C SER A 132 -1.58 -15.55 -4.11
N GLY A 133 -2.74 -15.35 -3.48
CA GLY A 133 -3.08 -15.89 -2.16
C GLY A 133 -2.35 -15.21 -0.99
N ASN A 134 -1.59 -14.14 -1.27
CA ASN A 134 -1.04 -13.27 -0.25
C ASN A 134 -2.11 -12.29 0.24
N ASN A 135 -2.10 -11.99 1.53
CA ASN A 135 -3.16 -11.19 2.14
C ASN A 135 -2.56 -9.99 2.89
N LEU A 136 -3.07 -8.79 2.58
CA LEU A 136 -2.91 -7.62 3.44
C LEU A 136 -4.14 -7.56 4.35
N ILE A 137 -3.93 -7.73 5.65
CA ILE A 137 -4.96 -7.71 6.69
C ILE A 137 -4.85 -6.38 7.43
N ILE A 138 -5.94 -5.63 7.48
CA ILE A 138 -6.05 -4.34 8.19
C ILE A 138 -7.09 -4.51 9.29
N TYR A 139 -6.72 -4.19 10.53
CA TYR A 139 -7.63 -4.35 11.66
C TYR A 139 -8.73 -3.29 11.65
N GLU A 140 -9.92 -3.69 12.10
CA GLU A 140 -11.16 -2.91 12.01
C GLU A 140 -11.06 -1.46 12.53
N PRO A 141 -10.37 -1.15 13.65
CA PRO A 141 -10.24 0.23 14.12
C PRO A 141 -9.60 1.17 13.09
N PHE A 142 -8.80 0.64 12.16
CA PHE A 142 -8.05 1.38 11.15
C PHE A 142 -8.69 1.31 9.76
N ALA A 143 -9.94 0.83 9.66
CA ALA A 143 -10.67 0.73 8.39
C ALA A 143 -10.81 2.07 7.65
N HIS A 144 -10.80 3.18 8.39
CA HIS A 144 -10.85 4.54 7.83
C HIS A 144 -9.55 4.93 7.10
N LEU A 145 -8.42 4.26 7.37
CA LEU A 145 -7.10 4.52 6.78
C LEU A 145 -6.75 3.58 5.62
N VAL A 146 -7.66 2.72 5.17
CA VAL A 146 -7.37 1.63 4.22
C VAL A 146 -6.66 2.11 2.95
N SER A 147 -7.06 3.25 2.40
CA SER A 147 -6.45 3.86 1.22
C SER A 147 -4.99 4.27 1.46
N GLU A 148 -4.70 4.87 2.61
CA GLU A 148 -3.36 5.32 3.01
C GLU A 148 -2.46 4.14 3.37
N ILE A 149 -3.00 3.14 4.07
CA ILE A 149 -2.31 1.88 4.39
C ILE A 149 -1.95 1.15 3.10
N LEU A 150 -2.87 1.05 2.14
CA LEU A 150 -2.61 0.41 0.86
C LEU A 150 -1.53 1.16 0.06
N ALA A 151 -1.60 2.49 -0.02
CA ALA A 151 -0.61 3.29 -0.73
C ALA A 151 0.78 3.19 -0.10
N SER A 152 0.88 3.39 1.22
CA SER A 152 2.14 3.27 1.94
C SER A 152 2.73 1.86 1.84
N PHE A 153 1.90 0.82 1.92
CA PHE A 153 2.31 -0.56 1.73
C PHE A 153 2.90 -0.82 0.33
N LEU A 154 2.25 -0.34 -0.73
CA LEU A 154 2.75 -0.50 -2.09
C LEU A 154 4.09 0.21 -2.29
N ILE A 155 4.27 1.40 -1.70
CA ILE A 155 5.56 2.09 -1.70
C ILE A 155 6.62 1.28 -0.94
N MET A 156 6.30 0.73 0.24
CA MET A 156 7.24 -0.10 1.01
C MET A 156 7.68 -1.36 0.24
N ARG A 157 6.75 -2.03 -0.45
CA ARG A 157 7.09 -3.17 -1.30
C ARG A 157 7.98 -2.79 -2.46
N HIS A 158 7.73 -1.63 -3.08
CA HIS A 158 8.58 -1.08 -4.14
C HIS A 158 9.99 -0.81 -3.64
N ILE A 159 10.13 -0.18 -2.47
CA ILE A 159 11.42 0.05 -1.81
C ILE A 159 12.18 -1.26 -1.60
N ALA A 160 11.51 -2.32 -1.14
CA ALA A 160 12.13 -3.63 -0.97
C ALA A 160 12.52 -4.29 -2.30
N GLN A 161 11.71 -4.13 -3.35
CA GLN A 161 11.99 -4.70 -4.67
C GLN A 161 13.23 -4.07 -5.33
N PHE A 162 13.42 -2.76 -5.15
CA PHE A 162 14.49 -1.99 -5.80
C PHE A 162 15.64 -1.59 -4.86
N ASN A 163 15.64 -2.06 -3.61
CA ASN A 163 16.67 -1.80 -2.59
C ASN A 163 16.94 -0.30 -2.32
N LEU A 164 15.86 0.47 -2.09
CA LEU A 164 15.89 1.94 -1.84
C LEU A 164 15.94 2.33 -0.35
#